data_AF-A0A7W1HRX4-F1
#
_entry.id   AF-A0A7W1HRX4-F1
#
_cell.length_a   1.000
_cell.length_b   1.000
_cell.length_c   1.000
_cell.angle_alpha   90.00
_cell.angle_beta   90.00
_cell.angle_gamma   90.00
#
_symmetry.space_group_name_H-M   'P 1'
#
loop_
_entity.id
_entity.type
_entity.pdbx_description
1 polymer ?
#
loop_
_entity_poly.entity_id
_entity_poly.type
_entity_poly.pdbx_seq_one_letter_code
_entity_poly.pdbx_strand_id
1 'polypeptide(L)'
;MKRRTLVLAISMAVLAVPVAALGRGSTDTRHKVFSTASVTEPGTSDNLKLVGHSSLRARGMNAAPAMYKNFLYVGNRTDGSAGHERAGVLVVNIGNPRHPRVIGEIGPPHEGTPSQSSRELRVWPEKKLLIVMNFACSTFI
;
A
#
# COMPACT_ATOMS: atom_id res chain seq x y z
N MET A 1 15.97 -59.92 37.23
CA MET A 1 17.11 -60.67 36.64
C MET A 1 17.85 -59.71 35.69
N LYS A 2 18.87 -59.00 36.19
CA LYS A 2 20.31 -59.14 35.85
C LYS A 2 20.69 -58.94 34.37
N ARG A 3 21.31 -57.76 34.12
CA ARG A 3 22.45 -57.44 33.21
C ARG A 3 22.19 -57.64 31.70
N ARG A 4 22.62 -56.76 30.78
CA ARG A 4 24.00 -56.30 30.55
C ARG A 4 24.04 -55.01 29.72
N THR A 5 24.85 -54.06 30.19
CA THR A 5 25.43 -52.91 29.49
C THR A 5 26.36 -53.34 28.35
N LEU A 6 26.38 -52.58 27.25
CA LEU A 6 27.55 -52.46 26.37
C LEU A 6 27.75 -50.99 26.00
N VAL A 7 28.88 -50.45 26.47
CA VAL A 7 29.51 -49.17 26.11
C VAL A 7 30.58 -49.49 25.06
N LEU A 8 30.74 -48.65 24.03
CA LEU A 8 31.97 -48.36 23.25
C LEU A 8 31.54 -47.54 22.01
N ALA A 9 32.27 -46.57 21.47
CA ALA A 9 33.50 -45.89 21.85
C ALA A 9 33.51 -44.55 21.10
N ILE A 10 34.07 -43.52 21.74
CA ILE A 10 34.30 -42.19 21.20
C ILE A 10 35.46 -42.26 20.21
N SER A 11 35.25 -41.83 18.95
CA SER A 11 36.34 -41.53 18.02
C SER A 11 36.44 -40.02 17.82
N MET A 12 37.38 -39.45 18.56
CA MET A 12 37.79 -38.05 18.53
C MET A 12 38.90 -37.92 17.47
N ALA A 13 38.60 -37.29 16.33
CA ALA A 13 39.61 -36.90 15.36
C ALA A 13 39.89 -35.40 15.50
N VAL A 14 40.97 -35.07 16.20
CA VAL A 14 41.54 -33.71 16.24
C VAL A 14 42.43 -33.56 15.01
N LEU A 15 42.03 -32.73 14.05
CA LEU A 15 42.96 -32.14 13.09
C LEU A 15 43.20 -30.69 13.50
N ALA A 16 44.43 -30.43 13.95
CA ALA A 16 44.98 -29.09 14.12
C ALA A 16 45.53 -28.56 12.78
N VAL A 17 45.89 -27.27 12.79
CA VAL A 17 46.76 -26.49 11.85
C VAL A 17 45.99 -25.48 10.97
N PRO A 18 46.47 -24.23 10.75
CA PRO A 18 47.09 -23.25 11.65
C PRO A 18 46.37 -21.87 11.60
N VAL A 19 46.73 -20.97 12.52
CA VAL A 19 46.33 -19.56 12.51
C VAL A 19 47.09 -18.82 11.41
N ALA A 20 46.36 -18.18 10.48
CA ALA A 20 46.88 -17.11 9.64
C ALA A 20 45.95 -15.90 9.76
N ALA A 21 46.42 -14.88 10.47
CA ALA A 21 45.78 -13.58 10.57
C ALA A 21 45.95 -12.82 9.24
N LEU A 22 44.84 -12.46 8.60
CA LEU A 22 44.76 -11.43 7.55
C LEU A 22 43.38 -10.75 7.70
N GLY A 23 43.38 -9.48 8.10
CA GLY A 23 42.16 -8.74 8.40
C GLY A 23 41.43 -8.20 7.16
N ARG A 24 40.12 -8.00 7.28
CA ARG A 24 39.32 -6.84 6.79
C ARG A 24 37.83 -7.14 6.90
N GLY A 25 37.07 -6.14 7.37
CA GLY A 25 35.67 -5.96 6.98
C GLY A 25 34.62 -6.60 7.87
N SER A 26 33.97 -5.77 8.68
CA SER A 26 32.70 -6.08 9.35
C SER A 26 31.61 -6.42 8.32
N THR A 27 31.29 -7.70 8.16
CA THR A 27 30.07 -8.16 7.47
C THR A 27 29.01 -8.48 8.51
N ASP A 28 28.24 -7.47 8.91
CA ASP A 28 26.98 -7.64 9.65
C ASP A 28 25.91 -8.11 8.66
N THR A 29 25.88 -9.41 8.38
CA THR A 29 24.78 -10.05 7.64
C THR A 29 23.59 -10.26 8.57
N ARG A 30 22.92 -9.16 8.95
CA ARG A 30 21.56 -9.24 9.49
C ARG A 30 20.64 -9.77 8.39
N HIS A 31 20.28 -11.03 8.52
CA HIS A 31 19.13 -11.63 7.87
C HIS A 31 17.92 -10.70 8.07
N LYS A 32 17.54 -10.00 7.01
CA LYS A 32 16.35 -9.14 6.96
C LYS A 32 15.15 -10.09 6.91
N VAL A 33 14.65 -10.45 8.10
CA VAL A 33 13.35 -11.10 8.24
C VAL A 33 12.33 -10.20 7.52
N PHE A 34 11.73 -10.74 6.46
CA PHE A 34 10.73 -10.03 5.65
C PHE A 34 9.51 -9.72 6.53
N SER A 35 9.45 -8.48 7.02
CA SER A 35 8.25 -7.91 7.62
C SER A 35 7.26 -7.58 6.50
N THR A 36 6.02 -8.05 6.65
CA THR A 36 4.92 -7.79 5.73
C THR A 36 4.68 -6.28 5.56
N ALA A 37 4.94 -5.79 4.34
CA ALA A 37 4.56 -4.50 3.77
C ALA A 37 4.83 -3.24 4.63
N SER A 38 6.11 -2.88 4.81
CA SER A 38 6.46 -1.47 4.98
C SER A 38 6.30 -0.79 3.62
N VAL A 39 5.41 0.20 3.51
CA VAL A 39 5.47 1.19 2.42
C VAL A 39 6.85 1.83 2.54
N THR A 40 7.78 1.42 1.69
CA THR A 40 9.11 2.04 1.64
C THR A 40 8.88 3.47 1.19
N GLU A 41 9.18 4.43 2.07
CA GLU A 41 9.32 5.85 1.71
C GLU A 41 10.14 5.93 0.41
N PRO A 42 9.57 6.40 -0.71
CA PRO A 42 10.29 6.51 -1.96
C PRO A 42 11.52 7.38 -1.75
N GLY A 43 12.67 7.07 -2.35
CA GLY A 43 13.89 7.88 -2.20
C GLY A 43 13.75 9.35 -2.63
N THR A 44 12.64 9.72 -3.28
CA THR A 44 12.27 11.10 -3.59
C THR A 44 11.59 11.84 -2.44
N SER A 45 11.38 11.22 -1.27
CA SER A 45 10.70 11.81 -0.12
C SER A 45 11.65 12.51 0.87
N ASP A 46 12.83 12.93 0.42
CA ASP A 46 13.75 13.74 1.24
C ASP A 46 13.02 14.96 1.84
N ASN A 47 13.16 15.14 3.16
CA ASN A 47 12.46 16.15 3.97
C ASN A 47 10.93 15.98 4.06
N LEU A 48 10.38 14.86 3.61
CA LEU A 48 8.97 14.49 3.79
C LEU A 48 8.84 13.29 4.73
N LYS A 49 7.66 13.16 5.34
CA LYS A 49 7.30 12.02 6.18
C LYS A 49 5.88 11.59 5.90
N LEU A 50 5.69 10.32 5.61
CA LEU A 50 4.39 9.68 5.48
C LEU A 50 3.67 9.71 6.84
N VAL A 51 2.56 10.44 6.89
CA VAL A 51 1.69 10.52 8.08
C VAL A 51 0.72 9.35 8.13
N GLY A 52 0.15 8.98 6.98
CA GLY A 52 -0.80 7.89 6.82
C GLY A 52 -1.12 7.65 5.36
N HIS A 53 -1.70 6.49 5.07
CA HIS A 53 -2.03 6.06 3.70
C HIS A 53 -3.28 5.19 3.69
N SER A 54 -4.02 5.25 2.58
CA SER A 54 -5.07 4.30 2.23
C SER A 54 -4.82 3.86 0.79
N SER A 55 -4.85 2.56 0.54
CA SER A 55 -4.73 2.00 -0.82
C SER A 55 -5.96 2.29 -1.69
N LEU A 56 -6.97 2.98 -1.13
CA LEU A 56 -8.24 3.26 -1.79
C LEU A 56 -8.89 1.98 -2.32
N ARG A 57 -8.83 0.92 -1.50
CA ARG A 57 -9.31 -0.44 -1.82
C ARG A 57 -8.58 -1.07 -3.02
N ALA A 58 -7.35 -0.64 -3.28
CA ALA A 58 -6.50 -1.12 -4.37
C ALA A 58 -7.14 -0.99 -5.77
N ARG A 59 -8.09 -0.06 -5.96
CA ARG A 59 -8.83 0.09 -7.23
C ARG A 59 -8.03 0.70 -8.39
N GLY A 60 -6.84 1.25 -8.12
CA GLY A 60 -6.03 1.94 -9.12
C GLY A 60 -6.67 3.21 -9.69
N MET A 61 -6.08 3.76 -10.75
CA MET A 61 -6.63 4.80 -11.64
C MET A 61 -7.29 6.03 -10.98
N ASN A 62 -6.93 6.38 -9.74
CA ASN A 62 -7.50 7.50 -9.03
C ASN A 62 -7.31 8.83 -9.80
N ALA A 63 -8.34 9.66 -9.76
CA ALA A 63 -8.33 11.01 -10.33
C ALA A 63 -8.22 12.08 -9.23
N ALA A 64 -8.27 13.36 -9.61
CA ALA A 64 -8.02 14.48 -8.71
C ALA A 64 -8.92 14.42 -7.45
N PRO A 65 -8.36 14.67 -6.25
CA PRO A 65 -9.14 14.69 -5.03
C PRO A 65 -9.74 16.07 -4.74
N ALA A 66 -10.84 16.11 -4.00
CA ALA A 66 -11.36 17.32 -3.36
C ALA A 66 -11.64 17.07 -1.88
N MET A 67 -11.49 18.09 -1.03
CA MET A 67 -11.65 17.96 0.41
C MET A 67 -12.78 18.84 0.93
N TYR A 68 -13.58 18.32 1.86
CA TYR A 68 -14.49 19.11 2.68
C TYR A 68 -14.45 18.61 4.13
N LYS A 69 -14.01 19.48 5.05
CA LYS A 69 -13.80 19.12 6.46
C LYS A 69 -12.91 17.87 6.58
N ASN A 70 -13.39 16.84 7.28
CA ASN A 70 -12.68 15.59 7.52
C ASN A 70 -12.92 14.54 6.43
N PHE A 71 -13.39 14.94 5.24
CA PHE A 71 -13.65 14.03 4.13
C PHE A 71 -12.85 14.43 2.89
N LEU A 72 -12.24 13.43 2.27
CA LEU A 72 -11.62 13.49 0.96
C LEU A 72 -12.48 12.71 -0.04
N TYR A 73 -12.80 13.33 -1.16
CA TYR A 73 -13.50 12.75 -2.29
C TYR A 73 -12.48 12.46 -3.37
N VAL A 74 -12.44 11.25 -3.91
CA VAL A 74 -11.43 10.83 -4.88
C VAL A 74 -12.11 10.25 -6.11
N GLY A 75 -12.00 10.94 -7.25
CA GLY A 75 -12.54 10.47 -8.54
C GLY A 75 -11.77 9.26 -9.11
N ASN A 76 -12.20 8.76 -10.26
CA ASN A 76 -11.55 7.66 -10.98
C ASN A 76 -11.40 8.01 -12.45
N ARG A 77 -10.31 7.56 -13.06
CA ARG A 77 -10.05 7.71 -14.51
C ARG A 77 -10.68 6.58 -15.33
N THR A 78 -11.08 5.48 -14.70
CA THR A 78 -11.92 4.44 -15.33
C THR A 78 -13.39 4.82 -15.23
N ASP A 79 -14.19 4.26 -16.12
CA ASP A 79 -15.65 4.35 -16.09
C ASP A 79 -16.27 3.13 -15.38
N GLY A 80 -17.61 3.10 -15.30
CA GLY A 80 -18.38 1.99 -14.73
C GLY A 80 -18.51 0.74 -15.60
N SER A 81 -17.68 0.59 -16.63
CA SER A 81 -17.73 -0.57 -17.53
C SER A 81 -17.26 -1.86 -16.85
N ALA A 82 -17.60 -3.00 -17.44
CA ALA A 82 -17.26 -4.32 -16.90
C ALA A 82 -15.74 -4.46 -16.65
N GLY A 83 -15.37 -4.95 -15.47
CA GLY A 83 -13.96 -5.10 -15.06
C GLY A 83 -13.39 -3.91 -14.31
N HIS A 84 -14.10 -2.77 -14.25
CA HIS A 84 -13.69 -1.61 -13.44
C HIS A 84 -14.42 -1.61 -12.10
N GLU A 85 -13.78 -2.18 -11.08
CA GLU A 85 -14.33 -2.15 -9.73
C GLU A 85 -14.26 -0.74 -9.12
N ARG A 86 -15.37 -0.30 -8.50
CA ARG A 86 -15.44 0.93 -7.70
C ARG A 86 -15.01 2.18 -8.48
N ALA A 87 -15.53 2.31 -9.70
CA ALA A 87 -15.23 3.39 -10.62
C ALA A 87 -15.83 4.75 -10.21
N GLY A 88 -16.66 4.81 -9.16
CA GLY A 88 -17.26 6.05 -8.69
C GLY A 88 -16.29 6.96 -7.94
N VAL A 89 -16.85 7.95 -7.24
CA VAL A 89 -16.09 8.83 -6.36
C VAL A 89 -16.00 8.20 -4.97
N LEU A 90 -14.81 7.81 -4.55
CA LEU A 90 -14.63 7.29 -3.18
C LEU A 90 -14.70 8.42 -2.17
N VAL A 91 -15.36 8.15 -1.04
CA VAL A 91 -15.41 9.04 0.13
C VAL A 91 -14.50 8.47 1.20
N VAL A 92 -13.51 9.26 1.60
CA VAL A 92 -12.48 8.86 2.56
C VAL A 92 -12.60 9.76 3.79
N ASN A 93 -12.80 9.17 4.96
CA ASN A 93 -12.65 9.88 6.22
C ASN A 93 -11.16 10.07 6.52
N ILE A 94 -10.74 11.32 6.67
CA ILE A 94 -9.39 11.77 6.96
C ILE A 94 -9.30 12.50 8.32
N GLY A 95 -10.30 12.36 9.19
CA GLY A 95 -10.32 13.00 10.50
C GLY A 95 -9.20 12.55 11.43
N ASN A 96 -8.70 11.32 11.24
CA ASN A 96 -7.38 10.92 11.73
C ASN A 96 -6.44 10.73 10.53
N PRO A 97 -5.53 11.68 10.26
CA PRO A 97 -4.66 11.60 9.08
C PRO A 97 -3.66 10.43 9.14
N ARG A 98 -3.43 9.84 10.32
CA ARG A 98 -2.60 8.62 10.45
C ARG A 98 -3.34 7.36 10.00
N HIS A 99 -4.66 7.40 9.94
CA HIS A 99 -5.51 6.25 9.60
C HIS A 99 -6.67 6.67 8.68
N PRO A 100 -6.41 7.15 7.45
CA PRO A 100 -7.47 7.48 6.51
C PRO A 100 -8.26 6.20 6.14
N ARG A 101 -9.59 6.30 6.07
CA ARG A 101 -10.46 5.13 5.76
C ARG A 101 -11.48 5.46 4.69
N VAL A 102 -11.60 4.59 3.68
CA VAL A 102 -12.70 4.66 2.73
C VAL A 102 -13.99 4.27 3.46
N ILE A 103 -14.93 5.20 3.54
CA ILE A 103 -16.20 5.04 4.27
C ILE A 103 -17.40 4.91 3.32
N GLY A 104 -17.23 5.22 2.04
CA GLY A 104 -18.30 5.15 1.07
C GLY A 104 -17.82 5.38 -0.35
N GLU A 105 -18.78 5.35 -1.26
CA GLU A 105 -18.61 5.60 -2.69
C GLU A 105 -19.89 6.27 -3.20
N ILE A 106 -19.73 7.36 -3.95
CA ILE A 106 -20.79 7.88 -4.81
C ILE A 106 -20.70 7.03 -6.08
N GLY A 107 -21.71 6.20 -6.32
CA GLY A 107 -21.79 5.30 -7.47
C GLY A 107 -22.98 5.65 -8.38
N PRO A 108 -23.40 4.71 -9.25
CA PRO A 108 -24.50 4.95 -10.17
C PRO A 108 -25.79 5.33 -9.45
N PRO A 109 -26.62 6.23 -10.03
CA PRO A 109 -26.47 6.82 -11.36
C PRO A 109 -25.56 8.06 -11.41
N HIS A 110 -25.02 8.50 -10.27
CA HIS A 110 -24.35 9.79 -10.17
C HIS A 110 -22.89 9.75 -10.61
N GLU A 111 -22.21 8.64 -10.38
CA GLU A 111 -20.78 8.46 -10.71
C GLU A 111 -20.49 7.00 -11.03
N GLY A 112 -19.35 6.72 -11.67
CA GLY A 112 -18.97 5.34 -12.02
C GLY A 112 -19.98 4.68 -12.95
N THR A 113 -20.57 5.44 -13.86
CA THR A 113 -21.46 4.93 -14.91
C THR A 113 -20.63 4.52 -16.15
N PRO A 114 -21.10 3.57 -16.98
CA PRO A 114 -20.40 3.21 -18.21
C PRO A 114 -20.19 4.42 -19.11
N SER A 115 -19.03 4.48 -19.78
CA SER A 115 -18.62 5.55 -20.68
C SER A 115 -18.42 6.92 -20.00
N GLN A 116 -18.32 6.98 -18.67
CA GLN A 116 -18.12 8.22 -17.93
C GLN A 116 -17.11 8.04 -16.78
N SER A 117 -16.13 8.94 -16.67
CA SER A 117 -15.15 8.93 -15.57
C SER A 117 -15.14 10.26 -14.80
N SER A 118 -14.96 10.20 -13.48
CA SER A 118 -14.93 11.37 -12.57
C SER A 118 -13.52 11.96 -12.52
N ARG A 119 -13.20 12.91 -13.43
CA ARG A 119 -11.80 13.33 -13.66
C ARG A 119 -11.32 14.45 -12.76
N GLU A 120 -12.16 15.46 -12.54
CA GLU A 120 -11.81 16.61 -11.71
C GLU A 120 -12.91 16.88 -10.69
N LEU A 121 -12.51 17.14 -9.45
CA LEU A 121 -13.40 17.37 -8.34
C LEU A 121 -13.08 18.72 -7.70
N ARG A 122 -14.11 19.49 -7.35
CA ARG A 122 -14.01 20.70 -6.52
C ARG A 122 -15.12 20.72 -5.50
N VAL A 123 -14.86 21.31 -4.35
CA VAL A 123 -15.89 21.56 -3.34
C VAL A 123 -16.21 23.05 -3.33
N TRP A 124 -17.51 23.37 -3.28
CA TRP A 124 -18.00 24.71 -2.88
C TRP A 124 -18.43 24.65 -1.40
N PRO A 125 -17.56 25.07 -0.46
CA PRO A 125 -17.76 24.80 0.97
C PRO A 125 -19.01 25.46 1.57
N GLU A 126 -19.31 26.71 1.18
CA GLU A 126 -20.42 27.49 1.71
C GLU A 126 -21.77 26.92 1.28
N LYS A 127 -21.83 26.32 0.09
CA LYS A 127 -23.03 25.67 -0.45
C LYS A 127 -23.11 24.18 -0.12
N LYS A 128 -22.05 23.61 0.46
CA LYS A 128 -21.92 22.18 0.76
C LYS A 128 -22.11 21.32 -0.52
N LEU A 129 -21.54 21.78 -1.63
CA LEU A 129 -21.64 21.09 -2.91
C LEU A 129 -20.29 20.47 -3.28
N LEU A 130 -20.34 19.21 -3.71
CA LEU A 130 -19.27 18.58 -4.48
C LEU A 130 -19.60 18.78 -5.96
N ILE A 131 -18.67 19.38 -6.68
CA ILE A 131 -18.75 19.58 -8.12
C ILE A 131 -17.81 18.57 -8.74
N VAL A 132 -18.35 17.72 -9.62
CA VAL A 132 -17.59 16.71 -10.33
C VAL A 132 -17.66 17.01 -11.82
N MET A 133 -16.49 17.07 -12.46
CA MET A 133 -16.39 17.11 -13.91
C MET A 133 -16.19 15.70 -14.43
N ASN A 134 -17.18 15.23 -15.16
CA ASN A 134 -17.14 13.93 -15.80
C ASN A 134 -16.62 14.04 -17.23
N PHE A 135 -15.81 13.07 -17.64
CA PHE A 135 -15.36 12.90 -19.02
C PHE A 135 -16.04 11.70 -19.64
N ALA A 136 -16.53 11.88 -20.88
CA ALA A 136 -16.91 10.76 -21.71
C ALA A 136 -15.67 9.90 -22.00
N CYS A 137 -15.79 8.59 -21.79
CA CYS A 137 -14.76 7.63 -22.17
C CYS A 137 -15.04 7.15 -23.60
N SER A 138 -14.00 7.14 -24.43
CA SER A 138 -14.07 6.58 -25.79
C SER A 138 -13.81 5.08 -25.78
N THR A 139 -14.35 4.38 -26.78
CA THR A 139 -13.96 3.00 -27.10
C THR A 139 -12.60 2.90 -27.78
N PHE A 140 -12.01 4.04 -28.14
CA PHE A 140 -10.70 4.16 -28.76
C PHE A 140 -9.71 4.72 -27.72
N ILE A 141 -8.56 4.05 -27.57
CA ILE A 141 -7.43 4.43 -26.73
C ILE A 141 -6.47 5.33 -27.48
#